data_AF-X0ULQ2-F1
#
_entry.id   AF-X0ULQ2-F1
#
_cell.length_a   1.000
_cell.length_b   1.000
_cell.length_c   1.000
_cell.angle_alpha   90.00
_cell.angle_beta   90.00
_cell.angle_gamma   90.00
#
_symmetry.space_group_name_H-M   'P 1'
#
loop_
_entity.id
_entity.type
_entity.pdbx_description
1 polymer ?
#
loop_
_entity_poly.entity_id
_entity_poly.type
_entity_poly.pdbx_seq_one_letter_code
_entity_poly.pdbx_strand_id
1 'polypeptide(L)'
;MKSLEKMKNHSKRETLSVMKKNGCDSDTAEKALVAMVDYITIMPVDVDPAGIVRKLEHILDIRDAKFLNDVKKVLPNIEDAKAMNIEGLVEITSALNQVYKLVRHFYLLGKKSGSVYLIIQLQMILSLVMMEAKAYLSAIYAFAEGLPIGDGVGALVATRIAEGSKSNMICKDTSVNKVDLDGREAYVIKATGPGSNVGKTGEGI
;
A
#
# COMPACT_ATOMS: atom_id res chain seq x y z
N MET A 1 23.68 -2.90 -3.62
CA MET A 1 22.97 -4.16 -3.90
C MET A 1 22.66 -4.99 -2.65
N LYS A 2 23.66 -5.43 -1.86
CA LYS A 2 23.41 -6.23 -0.63
C LYS A 2 22.42 -5.58 0.35
N SER A 3 22.39 -4.24 0.42
CA SER A 3 21.44 -3.51 1.27
C SER A 3 19.98 -3.65 0.80
N LEU A 4 19.69 -3.45 -0.48
CA LEU A 4 18.34 -3.66 -1.04
C LEU A 4 17.86 -5.11 -0.87
N GLU A 5 18.76 -6.08 -1.07
CA GLU A 5 18.44 -7.49 -0.86
C GLU A 5 18.07 -7.77 0.61
N LYS A 6 18.81 -7.19 1.57
CA LYS A 6 18.47 -7.28 2.99
C LYS A 6 17.11 -6.64 3.30
N MET A 7 16.82 -5.47 2.74
CA MET A 7 15.53 -4.77 2.92
C MET A 7 14.37 -5.61 2.39
N LYS A 8 14.48 -6.13 1.17
CA LYS A 8 13.50 -7.04 0.54
C LYS A 8 13.29 -8.33 1.33
N ASN A 9 14.36 -8.92 1.87
CA ASN A 9 14.25 -10.14 2.66
C ASN A 9 13.70 -9.86 4.07
N HIS A 10 13.97 -8.69 4.62
CA HIS A 10 13.36 -8.26 5.88
C HIS A 10 11.86 -8.03 5.70
N SER A 11 11.43 -7.31 4.67
CA SER A 11 10.00 -7.07 4.41
C SER A 11 9.21 -8.36 4.28
N LYS A 12 9.71 -9.32 3.49
CA LYS A 12 9.09 -10.65 3.38
C LYS A 12 8.97 -11.36 4.74
N ARG A 13 10.00 -11.29 5.59
CA ARG A 13 9.97 -11.94 6.91
C ARG A 13 8.95 -11.28 7.84
N GLU A 14 8.87 -9.96 7.86
CA GLU A 14 7.90 -9.23 8.68
C GLU A 14 6.47 -9.49 8.22
N THR A 15 6.19 -9.42 6.91
CA THR A 15 4.85 -9.74 6.39
C THR A 15 4.42 -11.17 6.72
N LEU A 16 5.33 -12.16 6.57
CA LEU A 16 5.04 -13.54 6.97
C LEU A 16 4.80 -13.67 8.48
N SER A 17 5.58 -12.94 9.30
CA SER A 17 5.40 -12.93 10.75
C SER A 17 4.00 -12.41 11.12
N VAL A 18 3.56 -11.31 10.51
CA VAL A 18 2.22 -10.74 10.75
C VAL A 18 1.12 -11.68 10.26
N MET A 19 1.25 -12.28 9.08
CA MET A 19 0.26 -13.25 8.58
C MET A 19 0.13 -14.47 9.51
N LYS A 20 1.25 -15.01 10.02
CA LYS A 20 1.26 -16.13 10.96
C LYS A 20 0.63 -15.78 12.30
N LYS A 21 0.94 -14.60 12.84
CA LYS A 21 0.35 -14.09 14.10
C LYS A 21 -1.19 -13.97 14.01
N ASN A 22 -1.72 -13.74 12.81
CA ASN A 22 -3.16 -13.65 12.57
C ASN A 22 -3.80 -15.00 12.19
N GLY A 23 -3.09 -16.12 12.35
CA GLY A 23 -3.65 -17.47 12.24
C GLY A 23 -3.43 -18.17 10.90
N CYS A 24 -2.56 -17.65 10.02
CA CYS A 24 -2.21 -18.35 8.78
C CYS A 24 -1.15 -19.43 9.02
N ASP A 25 -1.34 -20.61 8.43
CA ASP A 25 -0.32 -21.65 8.36
C ASP A 25 0.95 -21.17 7.62
N SER A 26 2.11 -21.68 8.01
CA SER A 26 3.40 -21.21 7.47
C SER A 26 3.58 -21.47 5.97
N ASP A 27 3.20 -22.64 5.47
CA ASP A 27 3.36 -23.00 4.06
C ASP A 27 2.34 -22.24 3.19
N THR A 28 1.12 -22.08 3.72
CA THR A 28 0.06 -21.32 3.05
C THR A 28 0.42 -19.84 2.94
N ALA A 29 0.91 -19.23 4.04
CA ALA A 29 1.34 -17.83 4.07
C ALA A 29 2.48 -17.57 3.08
N GLU A 30 3.47 -18.48 2.99
CA GLU A 30 4.61 -18.32 2.09
C GLU A 30 4.19 -18.39 0.62
N LYS A 31 3.40 -19.40 0.24
CA LYS A 31 2.89 -19.55 -1.13
C LYS A 31 2.03 -18.36 -1.54
N ALA A 32 1.14 -17.92 -0.66
CA ALA A 32 0.27 -16.78 -0.92
C ALA A 32 1.07 -15.48 -1.07
N LEU A 33 2.02 -15.21 -0.17
CA LEU A 33 2.84 -14.01 -0.23
C LEU A 33 3.66 -13.96 -1.51
N VAL A 34 4.27 -15.08 -1.93
CA VAL A 34 5.02 -15.14 -3.19
C VAL A 34 4.13 -14.79 -4.38
N ALA A 35 2.93 -15.37 -4.46
CA ALA A 35 1.99 -15.10 -5.54
C ALA A 35 1.56 -13.62 -5.58
N MET A 36 1.30 -13.01 -4.42
CA MET A 36 0.90 -11.59 -4.35
C MET A 36 2.07 -10.63 -4.66
N VAL A 37 3.27 -10.92 -4.15
CA VAL A 37 4.47 -10.07 -4.34
C VAL A 37 5.01 -10.09 -5.77
N ASP A 38 4.70 -11.15 -6.53
CA ASP A 38 5.08 -11.26 -7.94
C ASP A 38 3.92 -10.91 -8.89
N TYR A 39 2.77 -10.48 -8.36
CA TYR A 39 1.66 -9.98 -9.16
C TYR A 39 2.05 -8.68 -9.89
N ILE A 40 1.60 -8.54 -11.13
CA ILE A 40 1.88 -7.39 -12.00
C ILE A 40 0.57 -6.80 -12.49
N THR A 41 0.46 -5.48 -12.42
CA THR A 41 -0.65 -4.72 -13.01
C THR A 41 -0.20 -4.12 -14.33
N ILE A 42 -0.99 -4.32 -15.38
CA ILE A 42 -0.74 -3.74 -16.70
C ILE A 42 -1.43 -2.38 -16.76
N MET A 43 -0.64 -1.32 -16.91
CA MET A 43 -1.13 0.06 -16.96
C MET A 43 -1.76 0.37 -18.33
N PRO A 44 -2.75 1.27 -18.39
CA PRO A 44 -3.34 1.69 -19.65
C PRO A 44 -2.33 2.50 -20.48
N VAL A 45 -2.51 2.51 -21.81
CA VAL A 45 -1.70 3.35 -22.71
C VAL A 45 -2.19 4.80 -22.67
N ASP A 46 -1.25 5.75 -22.82
CA ASP A 46 -1.50 7.19 -22.64
C ASP A 46 -2.47 7.81 -23.67
N VAL A 47 -2.69 7.14 -24.81
CA VAL A 47 -3.56 7.65 -25.89
C VAL A 47 -4.99 7.20 -25.66
N ASP A 48 -5.72 7.91 -24.80
CA ASP A 48 -7.13 7.66 -24.55
C ASP A 48 -8.02 8.88 -24.86
N PRO A 49 -8.83 8.85 -25.93
CA PRO A 49 -9.82 9.89 -26.23
C PRO A 49 -10.88 10.09 -25.14
N ALA A 50 -11.15 9.05 -24.33
CA ALA A 50 -12.13 9.09 -23.24
C ALA A 50 -11.53 9.55 -21.90
N GLY A 51 -10.22 9.81 -21.85
CA GLY A 51 -9.48 10.24 -20.67
C GLY A 51 -8.91 9.08 -19.84
N ILE A 52 -7.59 9.11 -19.62
CA ILE A 52 -6.83 8.06 -18.91
C ILE A 52 -7.22 7.91 -17.43
N VAL A 53 -7.73 8.98 -16.80
CA VAL A 53 -7.98 9.01 -15.35
C VAL A 53 -8.98 7.94 -14.92
N ARG A 54 -10.12 7.80 -15.61
CA ARG A 54 -11.14 6.80 -15.26
C ARG A 54 -10.65 5.37 -15.44
N LYS A 55 -9.84 5.11 -16.46
CA LYS A 55 -9.25 3.78 -16.69
C LYS A 55 -8.23 3.45 -15.62
N LEU A 56 -7.39 4.43 -15.26
CA LEU A 56 -6.41 4.30 -14.21
C LEU A 56 -7.10 4.00 -12.87
N GLU A 57 -8.11 4.78 -12.51
CA GLU A 57 -8.91 4.57 -11.31
C GLU A 57 -9.51 3.17 -11.27
N HIS A 58 -10.15 2.73 -12.37
CA HIS A 58 -10.72 1.39 -12.45
C HIS A 58 -9.67 0.28 -12.26
N ILE A 59 -8.48 0.43 -12.84
CA ILE A 59 -7.39 -0.55 -12.71
C ILE A 59 -6.86 -0.60 -11.28
N LEU A 60 -6.71 0.57 -10.63
CA LEU A 60 -6.32 0.65 -9.22
C LEU A 60 -7.38 0.02 -8.32
N ASP A 61 -8.65 0.33 -8.52
CA ASP A 61 -9.75 -0.26 -7.74
C ASP A 61 -9.80 -1.79 -7.82
N ILE A 62 -9.62 -2.34 -9.03
CA ILE A 62 -9.56 -3.79 -9.24
C ILE A 62 -8.36 -4.40 -8.54
N ARG A 63 -7.20 -3.74 -8.65
CA ARG A 63 -5.96 -4.20 -8.04
C ARG A 63 -6.10 -4.25 -6.51
N ASP A 64 -6.58 -3.18 -5.90
CA ASP A 64 -6.75 -3.09 -4.45
C ASP A 64 -7.77 -4.10 -3.94
N ALA A 65 -8.91 -4.23 -4.64
CA ALA A 65 -9.92 -5.23 -4.31
C ALA A 65 -9.36 -6.66 -4.43
N LYS A 66 -8.52 -6.93 -5.44
CA LYS A 66 -7.86 -8.22 -5.60
C LYS A 66 -6.92 -8.53 -4.44
N PHE A 67 -6.07 -7.57 -4.04
CA PHE A 67 -5.11 -7.77 -2.96
C PHE A 67 -5.82 -8.05 -1.63
N LEU A 68 -6.83 -7.23 -1.29
CA LEU A 68 -7.63 -7.45 -0.09
C LEU A 68 -8.35 -8.81 -0.11
N ASN A 69 -8.90 -9.20 -1.26
CA ASN A 69 -9.54 -10.51 -1.43
C ASN A 69 -8.55 -11.66 -1.28
N ASP A 70 -7.32 -11.54 -1.79
CA ASP A 70 -6.31 -12.57 -1.66
C ASP A 70 -5.83 -12.71 -0.20
N VAL A 71 -5.75 -11.61 0.55
CA VAL A 71 -5.52 -11.65 2.00
C VAL A 71 -6.68 -12.36 2.71
N LYS A 72 -7.94 -12.00 2.43
CA LYS A 72 -9.12 -12.61 3.04
C LYS A 72 -9.30 -14.10 2.69
N LYS A 73 -8.89 -14.55 1.50
CA LYS A 73 -8.89 -15.98 1.16
C LYS A 73 -7.96 -16.80 2.04
N VAL A 74 -6.82 -16.21 2.41
CA VAL A 74 -5.81 -16.84 3.25
C VAL A 74 -6.15 -16.74 4.74
N LEU A 75 -6.83 -15.65 5.12
CA LEU A 75 -7.25 -15.33 6.48
C LEU A 75 -8.76 -14.97 6.50
N PRO A 76 -9.67 -15.97 6.44
CA PRO A 76 -11.10 -15.69 6.27
C PRO A 76 -11.79 -15.05 7.48
N ASN A 77 -11.25 -15.25 8.68
CA ASN A 77 -11.84 -14.77 9.94
C ASN A 77 -11.16 -13.51 10.50
N ILE A 78 -10.33 -12.84 9.69
CA ILE A 78 -9.61 -11.65 10.14
C ILE A 78 -10.53 -10.42 10.17
N GLU A 79 -10.31 -9.56 11.14
CA GLU A 79 -10.93 -8.23 11.22
C GLU A 79 -10.54 -7.37 10.00
N ASP A 80 -11.48 -6.61 9.45
CA ASP A 80 -11.29 -5.82 8.23
C ASP A 80 -10.09 -4.85 8.32
N ALA A 81 -9.95 -4.13 9.44
CA ALA A 81 -8.84 -3.19 9.64
C ALA A 81 -7.47 -3.90 9.62
N LYS A 82 -7.39 -5.11 10.18
CA LYS A 82 -6.17 -5.93 10.14
C LYS A 82 -5.92 -6.51 8.75
N ALA A 83 -6.98 -6.88 8.02
CA ALA A 83 -6.88 -7.32 6.63
C ALA A 83 -6.25 -6.23 5.76
N MET A 84 -6.73 -4.99 5.90
CA MET A 84 -6.21 -3.81 5.20
C MET A 84 -4.75 -3.52 5.57
N ASN A 85 -4.36 -3.68 6.84
CA ASN A 85 -2.96 -3.50 7.23
C ASN A 85 -2.05 -4.58 6.63
N ILE A 86 -2.50 -5.84 6.56
CA ILE A 86 -1.75 -6.93 5.91
C ILE A 86 -1.67 -6.70 4.40
N GLU A 87 -2.75 -6.23 3.78
CA GLU A 87 -2.82 -5.85 2.38
C GLU A 87 -1.72 -4.84 2.05
N GLY A 88 -1.63 -3.73 2.79
CA GLY A 88 -0.55 -2.75 2.60
C GLY A 88 0.86 -3.28 2.92
N LEU A 89 1.03 -4.22 3.87
CA LEU A 89 2.31 -4.91 4.05
C LEU A 89 2.73 -5.71 2.82
N VAL A 90 1.78 -6.36 2.15
CA VAL A 90 2.00 -7.09 0.90
C VAL A 90 2.37 -6.12 -0.21
N GLU A 91 1.70 -4.97 -0.31
CA GLU A 91 2.04 -3.93 -1.29
C GLU A 91 3.47 -3.41 -1.12
N ILE A 92 3.86 -3.04 0.09
CA ILE A 92 5.21 -2.54 0.36
C ILE A 92 6.26 -3.61 0.06
N THR A 93 5.96 -4.86 0.42
CA THR A 93 6.85 -5.98 0.12
C THR A 93 6.99 -6.21 -1.38
N SER A 94 5.90 -6.03 -2.13
CA SER A 94 5.90 -6.06 -3.60
C SER A 94 6.75 -4.94 -4.19
N ALA A 95 6.58 -3.70 -3.71
CA ALA A 95 7.34 -2.54 -4.15
C ALA A 95 8.85 -2.72 -3.91
N LEU A 96 9.27 -3.14 -2.71
CA LEU A 96 10.69 -3.42 -2.40
C LEU A 96 11.25 -4.57 -3.26
N ASN A 97 10.44 -5.60 -3.54
CA ASN A 97 10.79 -6.69 -4.45
C ASN A 97 10.99 -6.19 -5.89
N GLN A 98 10.14 -5.30 -6.37
CA GLN A 98 10.24 -4.70 -7.69
C GLN A 98 11.48 -3.82 -7.82
N VAL A 99 11.73 -2.92 -6.84
CA VAL A 99 12.92 -2.07 -6.78
C VAL A 99 14.20 -2.92 -6.81
N TYR A 100 14.26 -3.98 -5.98
CA TYR A 100 15.41 -4.89 -5.97
C TYR A 100 15.61 -5.59 -7.33
N LYS A 101 14.54 -6.11 -7.93
CA LYS A 101 14.61 -6.78 -9.24
C LYS A 101 15.09 -5.83 -10.33
N LEU A 102 14.59 -4.60 -10.36
CA LEU A 102 14.94 -3.59 -11.35
C LEU A 102 16.42 -3.19 -11.26
N VAL A 103 16.90 -2.85 -10.06
CA VAL A 103 18.31 -2.50 -9.82
C VAL A 103 19.23 -3.67 -10.15
N ARG A 104 18.84 -4.89 -9.74
CA ARG A 104 19.61 -6.11 -10.05
C ARG A 104 19.66 -6.38 -11.56
N HIS A 105 18.56 -6.17 -12.27
CA HIS A 105 18.48 -6.34 -13.72
C HIS A 105 19.50 -5.45 -14.44
N PHE A 106 19.45 -4.13 -14.21
CA PHE A 106 20.37 -3.19 -14.87
C PHE A 106 21.83 -3.41 -14.49
N TYR A 107 22.10 -3.76 -13.23
CA TYR A 107 23.47 -4.11 -12.82
C TYR A 107 24.01 -5.33 -13.55
N LEU A 108 23.22 -6.42 -13.64
CA LEU A 108 23.63 -7.63 -14.35
C LEU A 108 23.77 -7.38 -15.84
N LEU A 109 22.88 -6.58 -16.42
CA LEU A 109 22.92 -6.18 -17.83
C LEU A 109 24.20 -5.39 -18.13
N GLY A 110 24.53 -4.37 -17.33
CA GLY A 110 25.77 -3.60 -17.49
C GLY A 110 27.01 -4.47 -17.33
N LYS A 111 27.02 -5.36 -16.33
CA LYS A 111 28.14 -6.27 -16.10
C LYS A 111 28.35 -7.27 -17.24
N LYS A 112 27.28 -7.87 -17.76
CA LYS A 112 27.37 -8.87 -18.85
C LYS A 112 27.67 -8.24 -20.21
N SER A 113 27.14 -7.04 -20.47
CA SER A 113 27.38 -6.33 -21.73
C SER A 113 28.72 -5.59 -21.77
N GLY A 114 29.41 -5.45 -20.64
CA GLY A 114 30.60 -4.59 -20.54
C GLY A 114 30.29 -3.09 -20.68
N SER A 115 29.00 -2.70 -20.65
CA SER A 115 28.59 -1.31 -20.80
C SER A 115 28.83 -0.52 -19.52
N VAL A 116 29.92 0.25 -19.52
CA VAL A 116 30.26 1.18 -18.43
C VAL A 116 29.17 2.23 -18.21
N TYR A 117 28.51 2.68 -19.29
CA TYR A 117 27.44 3.68 -19.22
C TYR A 117 26.25 3.23 -18.38
N LEU A 118 25.83 1.97 -18.50
CA LEU A 118 24.73 1.42 -17.68
C LEU A 118 25.08 1.41 -16.19
N ILE A 119 26.33 1.09 -15.86
CA ILE A 119 26.80 1.06 -14.47
C ILE A 119 26.87 2.48 -13.89
N ILE A 120 27.37 3.46 -14.65
CA ILE A 120 27.42 4.87 -14.23
C ILE A 120 26.00 5.41 -14.01
N GLN A 121 25.08 5.19 -14.95
CA GLN A 121 23.68 5.60 -14.82
C GLN A 121 23.04 5.02 -13.57
N LEU A 122 23.22 3.72 -13.33
CA LEU A 122 22.71 3.08 -12.12
C LEU A 122 23.29 3.70 -10.85
N GLN A 123 24.60 4.01 -10.84
CA GLN A 123 25.26 4.62 -9.70
C GLN A 123 24.76 6.04 -9.41
N MET A 124 24.46 6.83 -10.44
CA MET A 124 23.91 8.18 -10.29
C MET A 124 22.53 8.18 -9.63
N ILE A 125 21.64 7.25 -10.02
CA ILE A 125 20.27 7.17 -9.46
C ILE A 125 20.19 6.38 -8.15
N LEU A 126 21.25 5.63 -7.79
CA LEU A 126 21.19 4.68 -6.68
C LEU A 126 20.86 5.35 -5.35
N SER A 127 21.31 6.59 -5.12
CA SER A 127 21.01 7.34 -3.89
C SER A 127 19.51 7.58 -3.71
N LEU A 128 18.82 8.00 -4.78
CA LEU A 128 17.38 8.23 -4.78
C LEU A 128 16.62 6.92 -4.56
N VAL A 129 17.00 5.86 -5.28
CA VAL A 129 16.41 4.53 -5.11
C VAL A 129 16.60 3.99 -3.68
N MET A 130 17.76 4.23 -3.07
CA MET A 130 18.01 3.83 -1.68
C MET A 130 17.19 4.65 -0.68
N MET A 131 16.89 5.92 -0.98
CA MET A 131 16.01 6.76 -0.15
C MET A 131 14.57 6.23 -0.19
N GLU A 132 14.06 5.95 -1.39
CA GLU A 132 12.75 5.34 -1.61
C GLU A 132 12.63 3.98 -0.91
N ALA A 133 13.61 3.09 -1.07
CA ALA A 133 13.62 1.79 -0.42
C ALA A 133 13.64 1.89 1.12
N LYS A 134 14.30 2.91 1.69
CA LYS A 134 14.26 3.16 3.13
C LYS A 134 12.89 3.66 3.59
N ALA A 135 12.22 4.50 2.81
CA ALA A 135 10.87 4.96 3.11
C ALA A 135 9.88 3.79 3.15
N TYR A 136 9.96 2.89 2.16
CA TYR A 136 9.19 1.64 2.19
C TYR A 136 9.52 0.78 3.41
N LEU A 137 10.80 0.64 3.76
CA LEU A 137 11.20 -0.11 4.96
C LEU A 137 10.58 0.46 6.24
N SER A 138 10.57 1.79 6.39
CA SER A 138 9.93 2.46 7.52
C SER A 138 8.42 2.24 7.56
N ALA A 139 7.76 2.21 6.41
CA ALA A 139 6.32 1.97 6.32
C ALA A 139 5.94 0.56 6.82
N ILE A 140 6.79 -0.46 6.63
CA ILE A 140 6.52 -1.83 7.12
C ILE A 140 6.24 -1.85 8.62
N TYR A 141 7.03 -1.11 9.41
CA TYR A 141 6.81 -1.02 10.85
C TYR A 141 5.46 -0.38 11.17
N ALA A 142 5.12 0.70 10.46
CA ALA A 142 3.84 1.39 10.65
C ALA A 142 2.65 0.48 10.34
N PHE A 143 2.68 -0.24 9.22
CA PHE A 143 1.61 -1.18 8.84
C PHE A 143 1.53 -2.39 9.77
N ALA A 144 2.66 -2.93 10.22
CA ALA A 144 2.67 -4.06 11.16
C ALA A 144 2.02 -3.72 12.50
N GLU A 145 2.20 -2.49 12.97
CA GLU A 145 1.63 -1.99 14.23
C GLU A 145 0.28 -1.27 14.04
N GLY A 146 -0.19 -1.11 12.81
CA GLY A 146 -1.42 -0.35 12.50
C GLY A 146 -1.33 1.14 12.82
N LEU A 147 -0.13 1.72 12.72
CA LEU A 147 0.11 3.14 12.92
C LEU A 147 -0.34 3.92 11.68
N PRO A 148 -0.90 5.13 11.85
CA PRO A 148 -1.27 5.99 10.74
C PRO A 148 -0.03 6.40 9.92
N ILE A 149 -0.19 6.47 8.60
CA ILE A 149 0.89 6.78 7.65
C ILE A 149 0.57 8.08 6.92
N GLY A 150 1.58 8.96 6.84
CA GLY A 150 1.46 10.28 6.22
C GLY A 150 1.00 11.36 7.19
N ASP A 151 0.42 12.43 6.63
CA ASP A 151 -0.13 13.53 7.42
C ASP A 151 -1.48 13.13 8.02
N GLY A 152 -1.44 12.64 9.26
CA GLY A 152 -2.63 12.28 10.02
C GLY A 152 -3.41 13.48 10.56
N VAL A 153 -2.90 14.72 10.45
CA VAL A 153 -3.52 15.90 11.09
C VAL A 153 -4.95 16.10 10.60
N GLY A 154 -5.19 16.02 9.29
CA GLY A 154 -6.52 16.17 8.72
C GLY A 154 -7.53 15.14 9.26
N ALA A 155 -7.15 13.86 9.26
CA ALA A 155 -8.00 12.78 9.76
C ALA A 155 -8.22 12.86 11.27
N LEU A 156 -7.23 13.29 12.05
CA LEU A 156 -7.32 13.48 13.49
C LEU A 156 -8.24 14.66 13.83
N VAL A 157 -8.08 15.80 13.16
CA VAL A 157 -8.94 16.97 13.34
C VAL A 157 -10.38 16.63 12.95
N ALA A 158 -10.60 15.97 11.81
CA ALA A 158 -11.93 15.53 11.39
C ALA A 158 -12.56 14.60 12.43
N THR A 159 -11.79 13.64 12.98
CA THR A 159 -12.27 12.74 14.02
C THR A 159 -12.61 13.47 15.32
N ARG A 160 -11.83 14.50 15.68
CA ARG A 160 -12.08 15.32 16.86
C ARG A 160 -13.35 16.16 16.73
N ILE A 161 -13.59 16.75 15.56
CA ILE A 161 -14.82 17.51 15.28
C ILE A 161 -16.04 16.57 15.29
N ALA A 162 -15.89 15.36 14.77
CA ALA A 162 -16.95 14.35 14.70
C ALA A 162 -17.20 13.59 16.03
N GLU A 163 -16.50 13.92 17.11
CA GLU A 163 -16.57 13.17 18.37
C GLU A 163 -18.01 13.16 18.93
N GLY A 164 -18.50 11.97 19.31
CA GLY A 164 -19.86 11.79 19.85
C GLY A 164 -20.99 11.78 18.82
N SER A 165 -20.70 12.04 17.54
CA SER A 165 -21.69 11.96 16.45
C SER A 165 -21.75 10.55 15.83
N LYS A 166 -22.88 10.22 15.18
CA LYS A 166 -23.03 8.94 14.48
C LYS A 166 -22.31 8.98 13.14
N SER A 167 -21.38 8.05 12.97
CA SER A 167 -20.67 7.83 11.71
C SER A 167 -21.49 6.90 10.81
N ASN A 168 -21.82 7.37 9.60
CA ASN A 168 -22.47 6.57 8.56
C ASN A 168 -21.50 6.37 7.38
N MET A 169 -21.45 5.18 6.81
CA MET A 169 -20.64 4.91 5.62
C MET A 169 -21.37 5.41 4.37
N ILE A 170 -20.69 6.20 3.53
CA ILE A 170 -21.29 6.81 2.33
C ILE A 170 -20.79 6.18 1.02
N CYS A 171 -19.51 5.80 0.99
CA CYS A 171 -18.87 5.14 -0.15
C CYS A 171 -17.69 4.29 0.37
N LYS A 172 -16.94 3.66 -0.53
CA LYS A 172 -15.84 2.75 -0.19
C LYS A 172 -14.86 3.41 0.78
N ASP A 173 -14.68 2.76 1.93
CA ASP A 173 -13.78 3.17 3.01
C ASP A 173 -13.91 4.65 3.43
N THR A 174 -15.13 5.21 3.35
CA THR A 174 -15.40 6.63 3.63
C THR A 174 -16.66 6.76 4.49
N SER A 175 -16.54 7.50 5.59
CA SER A 175 -17.65 7.81 6.47
C SER A 175 -17.95 9.30 6.58
N VAL A 176 -19.23 9.60 6.80
CA VAL A 176 -19.73 10.94 7.10
C VAL A 176 -20.28 11.00 8.51
N ASN A 177 -20.01 12.12 9.16
CA ASN A 177 -20.52 12.45 10.47
C ASN A 177 -21.28 13.76 10.38
N LYS A 178 -22.50 13.79 10.91
CA LYS A 178 -23.30 15.01 10.99
C LYS A 178 -23.05 15.66 12.34
N VAL A 179 -22.54 16.89 12.35
CA VAL A 179 -22.18 17.63 13.55
C VAL A 179 -22.84 19.01 13.55
N ASP A 180 -23.09 19.54 14.75
CA ASP A 180 -23.38 20.95 14.94
C ASP A 180 -22.06 21.66 15.27
N LEU A 181 -21.64 22.55 14.38
CA LEU A 181 -20.43 23.34 14.51
C LEU A 181 -20.85 24.83 14.58
N ASP A 182 -20.73 25.42 15.76
CA ASP A 182 -21.08 26.82 16.02
C ASP A 182 -22.51 27.21 15.59
N GLY A 183 -23.49 26.33 15.83
CA GLY A 183 -24.89 26.54 15.47
C GLY A 183 -25.19 26.32 13.99
N ARG A 184 -24.24 25.72 13.25
CA ARG A 184 -24.39 25.36 11.84
C ARG A 184 -24.24 23.85 11.70
N GLU A 185 -25.16 23.28 10.95
CA GLU A 185 -25.06 21.89 10.53
C GLU A 185 -23.90 21.71 9.56
N ALA A 186 -22.95 20.84 9.93
CA ALA A 186 -21.80 20.50 9.12
C ALA A 186 -21.70 18.98 8.92
N TYR A 187 -21.14 18.59 7.77
CA TYR A 187 -20.89 17.21 7.41
C TYR A 187 -19.38 16.98 7.35
N VAL A 188 -18.88 16.12 8.23
CA VAL A 188 -17.46 15.78 8.29
C VAL A 188 -17.25 14.44 7.58
N ILE A 189 -16.63 14.50 6.41
CA ILE A 189 -16.30 13.33 5.59
C ILE A 189 -14.83 12.94 5.84
N LYS A 190 -14.57 11.66 6.12
CA LYS A 190 -13.21 11.13 6.29
C LYS A 190 -13.11 9.67 5.87
N ALA A 191 -11.89 9.18 5.65
CA ALA A 191 -11.65 7.76 5.49
C ALA A 191 -12.01 6.98 6.77
N THR A 192 -12.53 5.76 6.60
CA THR A 192 -12.74 4.81 7.70
C THR A 192 -11.39 4.34 8.23
N GLY A 193 -11.28 4.15 9.55
CA GLY A 193 -10.03 3.75 10.20
C GLY A 193 -10.35 2.85 11.41
N PRO A 194 -9.33 2.24 12.05
CA PRO A 194 -7.90 2.59 12.04
C PRO A 194 -7.02 1.84 11.00
N GLY A 195 -7.61 1.18 10.00
CA GLY A 195 -6.84 0.52 8.92
C GLY A 195 -6.14 1.50 7.97
N SER A 196 -5.23 0.99 7.13
CA SER A 196 -4.57 1.75 6.07
C SER A 196 -5.50 2.07 4.89
N ASN A 197 -6.49 2.89 5.15
CA ASN A 197 -7.48 3.30 4.16
C ASN A 197 -7.24 4.73 3.71
N VAL A 198 -7.27 4.94 2.40
CA VAL A 198 -7.27 6.29 1.81
C VAL A 198 -8.70 6.81 1.65
N GLY A 199 -9.67 5.91 1.45
CA GLY A 199 -11.06 6.26 1.17
C GLY A 199 -11.25 6.87 -0.22
N LYS A 200 -12.51 7.01 -0.62
CA LYS A 200 -12.94 7.70 -1.85
C LYS A 200 -13.79 8.92 -1.52
N THR A 201 -13.21 9.86 -0.79
CA THR A 201 -13.90 11.07 -0.30
C THR A 201 -14.50 11.91 -1.44
N GLY A 202 -13.89 11.90 -2.63
CA GLY A 202 -14.41 12.59 -3.81
C GLY A 202 -15.70 12.01 -4.40
N GLU A 203 -16.00 10.73 -4.17
CA GLU A 203 -17.29 10.13 -4.54
C GLU A 203 -18.41 10.49 -3.55
N GLY A 204 -18.04 10.99 -2.36
CA GLY A 204 -18.96 11.31 -1.27
C GLY A 204 -19.42 12.77 -1.23
N ILE A 205 -18.99 13.61 -2.17
CA ILE A 205 -19.30 15.05 -2.27
C ILE A 205 -20.31 15.29 -3.39
#